data_AF-A0A2K1QF80-F1
#
_entry.id   AF-A0A2K1QF80-F1
#
_cell.length_a   1.000
_cell.length_b   1.000
_cell.length_c   1.000
_cell.angle_alpha   90.00
_cell.angle_beta   90.00
_cell.angle_gamma   90.00
#
_symmetry.space_group_name_H-M   'P 1'
#
loop_
_entity.id
_entity.type
_entity.pdbx_description
1 polymer ?
#
loop_
_entity_poly.entity_id
_entity_poly.type
_entity_poly.pdbx_seq_one_letter_code
_entity_poly.pdbx_strand_id
1 'polypeptide(L)'
;MKKSGIKKEKAAAIANGARIKGCSAYNFFIMNRDLIGEITEQQQLNLFILTYDEIKKDVERICKDDFTIKKYHPDPNISASLAWNNIPGKIKEVLVDLRYWGDYNPKSRVCLQRMAYAGDLKGFGSVIADRSIWPSVPNDRFKRRVDFYESN
;
A
#
# COMPACT_ATOMS: atom_id res chain seq x y z
N MET A 1 11.16 -2.75 -12.83
CA MET A 1 11.48 -1.91 -14.02
C MET A 1 11.63 -2.70 -15.32
N LYS A 2 12.45 -3.76 -15.42
CA LYS A 2 12.54 -4.51 -16.71
C LYS A 2 11.20 -5.14 -17.14
N LYS A 3 10.44 -5.66 -16.18
CA LYS A 3 9.11 -6.24 -16.40
C LYS A 3 8.03 -5.23 -16.82
N SER A 4 8.30 -3.92 -16.74
CA SER A 4 7.33 -2.88 -17.11
C SER A 4 7.49 -2.37 -18.54
N GLY A 5 8.37 -2.97 -19.35
CA GLY A 5 8.60 -2.57 -20.74
C GLY A 5 9.56 -1.38 -20.91
N ILE A 6 10.28 -1.01 -19.85
CA ILE A 6 11.31 0.03 -19.90
C ILE A 6 12.61 -0.59 -20.44
N LYS A 7 13.20 0.04 -21.46
CA LYS A 7 14.48 -0.37 -22.06
C LYS A 7 15.57 -0.52 -20.99
N LYS A 8 16.46 -1.50 -21.14
CA LYS A 8 17.44 -1.89 -20.11
C LYS A 8 18.36 -0.72 -19.75
N GLU A 9 18.78 0.06 -20.72
CA GLU A 9 19.70 1.19 -20.59
C GLU A 9 19.02 2.31 -19.78
N LYS A 10 17.77 2.63 -20.12
CA LYS A 10 16.93 3.60 -19.40
C LYS A 10 16.65 3.15 -17.97
N ALA A 11 16.32 1.88 -17.78
CA ALA A 11 16.09 1.31 -16.44
C ALA A 11 17.36 1.36 -15.57
N ALA A 12 18.54 1.14 -16.15
CA ALA A 12 19.82 1.26 -15.45
C ALA A 12 20.12 2.72 -15.08
N ALA A 13 19.87 3.67 -15.99
CA ALA A 13 20.02 5.09 -15.71
C ALA A 13 19.11 5.54 -14.55
N ILE A 14 17.84 5.14 -14.56
CA ILE A 14 16.90 5.40 -13.46
C ILE A 14 17.39 4.78 -12.14
N ALA A 15 17.94 3.56 -12.19
CA ALA A 15 18.40 2.85 -10.99
C ALA A 15 19.56 3.57 -10.28
N ASN A 16 20.35 4.39 -10.96
CA ASN A 16 21.39 5.22 -10.33
C ASN A 16 20.81 6.29 -9.40
N GLY A 17 19.54 6.64 -9.58
CA GLY A 17 18.78 7.52 -8.69
C GLY A 17 18.13 6.79 -7.51
N ALA A 18 18.46 5.51 -7.27
CA ALA A 18 17.91 4.79 -6.13
C ALA A 18 18.49 5.33 -4.82
N ARG A 19 17.65 5.42 -3.78
CA ARG A 19 18.00 5.79 -2.39
C ARG A 19 18.48 7.23 -2.16
N ILE A 20 18.67 8.05 -3.19
CA ILE A 20 18.91 9.49 -3.03
C ILE A 20 17.60 10.22 -2.64
N LYS A 21 17.71 11.28 -1.82
CA LYS A 21 16.58 12.03 -1.27
C LYS A 21 16.89 13.53 -1.26
N GLY A 22 15.86 14.36 -1.08
CA GLY A 22 16.00 15.81 -0.92
C GLY A 22 16.73 16.48 -2.09
N CYS A 23 17.62 17.43 -1.80
CA CYS A 23 18.37 18.17 -2.82
C CYS A 23 19.20 17.25 -3.74
N SER A 24 19.73 16.14 -3.23
CA SER A 24 20.47 15.18 -4.06
C SER A 24 19.60 14.49 -5.10
N ALA A 25 18.34 14.17 -4.74
CA ALA A 25 17.37 13.63 -5.69
C ALA A 25 16.98 14.66 -6.75
N TYR A 26 16.77 15.91 -6.33
CA TYR A 26 16.48 17.03 -7.24
C TYR A 26 17.63 17.23 -8.24
N ASN A 27 18.87 17.32 -7.75
CA ASN A 27 20.05 17.52 -8.59
C ASN A 27 20.26 16.36 -9.55
N PHE A 28 20.09 15.11 -9.09
CA PHE A 28 20.15 13.94 -9.96
C PHE A 28 19.13 14.01 -11.10
N PHE A 29 17.89 14.38 -10.80
CA PHE A 29 16.84 14.53 -11.81
C PHE A 29 17.21 15.59 -12.85
N ILE A 30 17.62 16.79 -12.43
CA ILE A 30 17.98 17.88 -13.35
C ILE A 30 19.17 17.47 -14.23
N MET A 31 20.21 16.87 -13.65
CA MET A 31 21.42 16.48 -14.40
C MET A 31 21.19 15.31 -15.38
N ASN A 32 20.19 14.46 -15.14
CA ASN A 32 19.95 13.26 -15.92
C ASN A 32 18.61 13.29 -16.69
N ARG A 33 17.92 14.45 -16.73
CA ARG A 33 16.55 14.56 -17.26
C ARG A 33 16.44 14.04 -18.69
N ASP A 34 17.34 14.47 -19.57
CA ASP A 34 17.30 14.09 -20.99
C ASP A 34 17.68 12.62 -21.20
N LEU A 35 18.63 12.12 -20.40
CA LEU A 35 19.06 10.73 -20.42
C LEU A 35 17.98 9.76 -19.91
N ILE A 36 17.30 10.15 -18.83
CA ILE A 36 16.25 9.35 -18.21
C ILE A 36 14.93 9.50 -18.96
N GLY A 37 14.59 10.68 -19.47
CA GLY A 37 13.34 10.98 -20.18
C GLY A 37 12.07 10.59 -19.40
N GLU A 38 10.94 10.56 -20.10
CA GLU A 38 9.64 10.18 -19.52
C GLU A 38 9.27 8.74 -19.87
N ILE A 39 8.65 8.02 -18.93
CA ILE A 39 8.08 6.69 -19.18
C ILE A 39 6.67 6.83 -19.74
N THR A 40 6.31 5.96 -20.67
CA THR A 40 4.98 6.01 -21.31
C THR A 40 3.88 5.64 -20.32
N GLU A 41 2.63 6.04 -20.61
CA GLU A 41 1.47 5.66 -19.79
C GLU A 41 1.36 4.15 -19.58
N GLN A 42 1.60 3.35 -20.63
CA GLN A 42 1.63 1.89 -20.51
C GLN A 42 2.75 1.40 -19.57
N GLN A 43 3.94 2.02 -19.63
CA GLN A 43 5.04 1.69 -18.72
C GLN A 43 4.71 2.08 -17.27
N GLN A 44 4.02 3.20 -17.06
CA GLN A 44 3.53 3.63 -15.74
C GLN A 44 2.50 2.64 -15.19
N LEU A 45 1.52 2.25 -16.01
CA LEU A 45 0.51 1.25 -15.63
C LEU A 45 1.17 -0.09 -15.28
N ASN A 46 2.10 -0.56 -16.10
CA ASN A 46 2.82 -1.81 -15.84
C ASN A 46 3.63 -1.74 -14.54
N LEU A 47 4.27 -0.59 -14.26
CA LEU A 47 4.95 -0.38 -12.97
C LEU A 47 3.96 -0.41 -11.82
N PHE A 48 2.83 0.28 -11.95
CA PHE A 48 1.80 0.31 -10.93
C PHE A 48 1.28 -1.09 -10.60
N ILE A 49 0.92 -1.90 -11.61
CA ILE A 49 0.44 -3.27 -11.41
C ILE A 49 1.48 -4.11 -10.65
N LEU A 50 2.74 -4.05 -11.07
CA LEU A 50 3.82 -4.79 -10.40
C LEU A 50 3.99 -4.36 -8.94
N THR A 51 3.99 -3.05 -8.67
CA THR A 51 4.10 -2.53 -7.31
C THR A 51 2.86 -2.88 -6.48
N TYR A 52 1.67 -2.81 -7.05
CA TYR A 52 0.44 -3.17 -6.37
C TYR A 52 0.45 -4.63 -5.94
N ASP A 53 0.88 -5.54 -6.83
CA ASP A 53 1.02 -6.97 -6.51
C ASP A 53 2.04 -7.23 -5.39
N GLU A 54 3.16 -6.52 -5.38
CA GLU A 54 4.16 -6.61 -4.30
C GLU A 54 3.60 -6.12 -2.96
N ILE A 55 2.89 -4.99 -2.96
CA ILE A 55 2.26 -4.44 -1.75
C ILE A 55 1.16 -5.37 -1.26
N LYS A 56 0.35 -5.93 -2.15
CA LYS A 56 -0.68 -6.92 -1.81
C LYS A 56 -0.08 -8.15 -1.15
N LYS A 57 1.02 -8.68 -1.67
CA LYS A 57 1.74 -9.81 -1.05
C LYS A 57 2.30 -9.45 0.32
N ASP A 58 2.77 -8.22 0.51
CA ASP A 58 3.27 -7.80 1.82
C ASP A 58 2.14 -7.64 2.86
N VAL A 59 0.98 -7.11 2.46
CA VAL A 59 -0.22 -7.06 3.31
C VAL A 59 -0.69 -8.48 3.65
N GLU A 60 -0.76 -9.37 2.67
CA GLU A 60 -1.10 -10.77 2.87
C GLU A 60 -0.12 -11.43 3.85
N ARG A 61 1.19 -11.24 3.67
CA ARG A 61 2.23 -11.73 4.59
C ARG A 61 2.02 -11.22 6.01
N ILE A 62 1.67 -9.94 6.19
CA ILE A 62 1.37 -9.36 7.51
C ILE A 62 0.11 -9.99 8.11
N CYS A 63 -0.94 -10.23 7.32
CA CYS A 63 -2.17 -10.86 7.81
C CYS A 63 -2.03 -12.38 8.04
N LYS A 64 -1.02 -13.01 7.45
CA LYS A 64 -0.69 -14.43 7.64
C LYS A 64 0.32 -14.66 8.76
N ASP A 65 0.92 -13.60 9.29
CA ASP A 65 1.92 -13.68 10.35
C ASP A 65 1.28 -14.13 11.67
N ASP A 66 1.84 -15.18 12.27
CA ASP A 66 1.34 -15.82 13.49
C ASP A 66 1.17 -14.82 14.64
N PHE A 67 2.10 -13.88 14.80
CA PHE A 67 2.01 -12.87 15.85
C PHE A 67 0.82 -11.94 15.60
N THR A 68 0.60 -11.54 14.36
CA THR A 68 -0.54 -10.70 13.96
C THR A 68 -1.86 -11.44 14.15
N ILE A 69 -1.94 -12.72 13.78
CA ILE A 69 -3.12 -13.57 14.01
C ILE A 69 -3.42 -13.69 15.50
N LYS A 70 -2.45 -14.15 16.31
CA LYS A 70 -2.62 -14.34 17.76
C LYS A 70 -3.05 -13.05 18.48
N LYS A 71 -2.56 -11.90 18.01
CA LYS A 71 -2.85 -10.61 18.64
C LYS A 71 -4.24 -10.06 18.29
N TYR A 72 -4.70 -10.24 17.05
CA TYR A 72 -5.86 -9.49 16.54
C TYR A 72 -7.01 -10.36 16.06
N HIS A 73 -6.77 -11.62 15.67
CA HIS A 73 -7.82 -12.49 15.15
C HIS A 73 -8.73 -12.98 16.28
N PRO A 74 -10.07 -13.03 16.09
CA PRO A 74 -10.99 -13.57 17.09
C PRO A 74 -10.73 -15.04 17.46
N ASP A 75 -10.29 -15.82 16.48
CA ASP A 75 -9.78 -17.19 16.64
C ASP A 75 -8.25 -17.21 16.48
N PRO A 76 -7.45 -17.31 17.55
CA PRO A 76 -6.00 -17.27 17.48
C PRO A 76 -5.37 -18.54 16.87
N ASN A 77 -6.16 -19.60 16.65
CA ASN A 77 -5.70 -20.90 16.12
C ASN A 77 -6.09 -21.10 14.65
N ILE A 78 -6.74 -20.11 14.02
CA ILE A 78 -7.10 -20.17 12.62
C ILE A 78 -5.85 -20.41 11.75
N SER A 79 -6.01 -21.15 10.65
CA SER A 79 -4.91 -21.29 9.69
C SER A 79 -4.62 -19.94 9.01
N ALA A 80 -3.34 -19.65 8.76
CA ALA A 80 -2.92 -18.40 8.11
C ALA A 80 -3.64 -18.15 6.78
N SER A 81 -3.86 -19.19 5.97
CA SER A 81 -4.60 -19.10 4.71
C SER A 81 -6.05 -18.65 4.93
N LEU A 82 -6.76 -19.21 5.92
CA LEU A 82 -8.14 -18.83 6.22
C LEU A 82 -8.22 -17.42 6.82
N ALA A 83 -7.28 -17.05 7.71
CA ALA A 83 -7.20 -15.70 8.28
C ALA A 83 -7.16 -14.62 7.19
N TRP A 84 -6.38 -14.84 6.14
CA TRP A 84 -6.33 -13.93 4.98
C TRP A 84 -7.58 -14.04 4.10
N ASN A 85 -7.98 -15.26 3.75
CA ASN A 85 -9.06 -15.48 2.79
C ASN A 85 -10.40 -14.90 3.28
N ASN A 86 -10.66 -14.98 4.59
CA ASN A 86 -11.90 -14.51 5.20
C ASN A 86 -12.02 -12.98 5.27
N ILE A 87 -10.93 -12.22 5.13
CA ILE A 87 -11.02 -10.75 5.10
C ILE A 87 -11.78 -10.31 3.84
N PRO A 88 -12.84 -9.47 3.96
CA PRO A 88 -13.60 -8.96 2.83
C PRO A 88 -12.73 -8.25 1.78
N GLY A 89 -13.10 -8.38 0.49
CA GLY A 89 -12.36 -7.78 -0.63
C GLY A 89 -12.16 -6.27 -0.48
N LYS A 90 -13.22 -5.54 -0.14
CA LYS A 90 -13.16 -4.09 0.09
C LYS A 90 -12.17 -3.70 1.19
N ILE A 91 -12.09 -4.48 2.27
CA ILE A 91 -11.11 -4.26 3.34
C ILE A 91 -9.69 -4.54 2.84
N LYS A 92 -9.48 -5.63 2.08
CA LYS A 92 -8.17 -5.95 1.48
C LYS A 92 -7.66 -4.80 0.63
N GLU A 93 -8.49 -4.22 -0.23
CA GLU A 93 -8.11 -3.09 -1.08
C GLU A 93 -7.66 -1.87 -0.26
N VAL A 94 -8.38 -1.53 0.81
CA VAL A 94 -7.98 -0.43 1.69
C VAL A 94 -6.70 -0.75 2.47
N LEU A 95 -6.50 -1.98 2.90
CA LEU A 95 -5.24 -2.37 3.58
C LEU A 95 -4.03 -2.26 2.63
N VAL A 96 -4.19 -2.67 1.37
CA VAL A 96 -3.18 -2.51 0.31
C VAL A 96 -2.90 -1.03 0.07
N ASP A 97 -3.95 -0.21 -0.01
CA ASP A 97 -3.84 1.23 -0.17
C ASP A 97 -3.07 1.90 0.98
N LEU A 98 -3.45 1.57 2.21
CA LEU A 98 -2.78 2.04 3.42
C LEU A 98 -1.31 1.61 3.43
N ARG A 99 -1.01 0.38 2.99
CA ARG A 99 0.37 -0.11 2.93
C ARG A 99 1.19 0.61 1.87
N TYR A 100 0.61 0.90 0.72
CA TYR A 100 1.24 1.68 -0.34
C TYR A 100 1.64 3.08 0.14
N TRP A 101 0.77 3.75 0.91
CA TRP A 101 1.04 5.08 1.47
C TRP A 101 1.89 5.10 2.74
N GLY A 102 2.21 3.92 3.31
CA GLY A 102 2.93 3.82 4.58
C GLY A 102 2.06 4.01 5.83
N ASP A 103 0.75 4.18 5.65
CA ASP A 103 -0.25 4.34 6.71
C ASP A 103 -0.58 3.01 7.39
N TYR A 104 -0.34 1.86 6.74
CA TYR A 104 -0.47 0.54 7.36
C TYR A 104 0.81 0.13 8.09
N ASN A 105 0.84 0.46 9.38
CA ASN A 105 2.00 0.29 10.28
C ASN A 105 1.54 -0.28 11.64
N PRO A 106 2.45 -0.58 12.59
CA PRO A 106 2.06 -1.17 13.87
C PRO A 106 1.03 -0.35 14.65
N LYS A 107 1.03 0.99 14.57
CA LYS A 107 0.08 1.84 15.32
C LYS A 107 -1.32 1.75 14.73
N SER A 108 -1.47 1.96 13.43
CA SER A 108 -2.77 1.87 12.76
C SER A 108 -3.36 0.46 12.76
N ARG A 109 -2.51 -0.58 12.76
CA ARG A 109 -2.93 -1.98 12.91
C ARG A 109 -3.68 -2.26 14.21
N VAL A 110 -3.34 -1.57 15.30
CA VAL A 110 -4.04 -1.73 16.59
C VAL A 110 -5.52 -1.37 16.42
N CYS A 111 -5.83 -0.35 15.62
CA CYS A 111 -7.20 0.05 15.33
C CYS A 111 -7.85 -0.87 14.31
N LEU A 112 -7.17 -1.20 13.21
CA LEU A 112 -7.79 -1.81 12.03
C LEU A 112 -7.86 -3.34 12.05
N GLN A 113 -6.81 -4.01 12.55
CA GLN A 113 -6.57 -5.41 12.19
C GLN A 113 -7.65 -6.36 12.71
N ARG A 114 -8.16 -6.10 13.91
CA ARG A 114 -9.24 -6.90 14.50
C ARG A 114 -10.52 -6.79 13.68
N MET A 115 -10.87 -5.59 13.24
CA MET A 115 -12.07 -5.37 12.41
C MET A 115 -11.92 -5.99 11.02
N ALA A 116 -10.70 -5.95 10.46
CA ALA A 116 -10.40 -6.63 9.21
C ALA A 116 -10.65 -8.14 9.31
N TYR A 117 -10.14 -8.80 10.35
CA TYR A 117 -10.36 -10.23 10.58
C TYR A 117 -11.81 -10.58 10.92
N ALA A 118 -12.51 -9.72 11.66
CA ALA A 118 -13.92 -9.91 11.97
C ALA A 118 -14.84 -9.69 10.76
N GLY A 119 -14.32 -9.16 9.65
CA GLY A 119 -15.13 -8.75 8.50
C GLY A 119 -16.07 -7.59 8.82
N ASP A 120 -15.76 -6.81 9.87
CA ASP A 120 -16.59 -5.68 10.32
C ASP A 120 -16.40 -4.47 9.41
N LEU A 121 -17.17 -4.45 8.31
CA LEU A 121 -17.15 -3.36 7.34
C LEU A 121 -17.52 -2.02 7.99
N LYS A 122 -18.48 -2.00 8.91
CA LYS A 122 -18.96 -0.74 9.50
C LYS A 122 -17.92 -0.16 10.47
N GLY A 123 -17.41 -0.99 11.38
CA GLY A 123 -16.36 -0.57 12.31
C GLY A 123 -15.09 -0.17 11.58
N PHE A 124 -14.66 -0.96 10.60
CA PHE A 124 -13.50 -0.65 9.79
C PHE A 124 -13.67 0.70 9.07
N GLY A 125 -14.83 0.93 8.43
CA GLY A 125 -15.17 2.21 7.81
C GLY A 125 -15.13 3.39 8.76
N SER A 126 -15.64 3.21 9.98
CA SER A 126 -15.63 4.26 11.01
C SER A 126 -14.20 4.69 11.37
N VAL A 127 -13.26 3.75 11.45
CA VAL A 127 -11.84 4.05 11.68
C VAL A 127 -11.17 4.69 10.47
N ILE A 128 -11.54 4.30 9.25
CA ILE A 128 -11.06 4.96 8.03
C ILE A 128 -11.54 6.42 7.96
N ALA A 129 -12.76 6.70 8.39
CA ALA A 129 -13.35 8.03 8.42
C ALA A 129 -12.95 8.88 9.65
N ASP A 130 -12.24 8.31 10.63
CA ASP A 130 -11.78 9.06 11.79
C ASP A 130 -10.46 9.79 11.50
N ARG A 131 -10.54 11.10 11.27
CA ARG A 131 -9.36 11.93 10.96
C ARG A 131 -8.32 11.95 12.09
N SER A 132 -8.71 11.72 13.34
CA SER A 132 -7.76 11.72 14.46
C SER A 132 -6.74 10.58 14.37
N ILE A 133 -7.09 9.50 13.66
CA ILE A 133 -6.23 8.34 13.41
C ILE A 133 -5.24 8.62 12.26
N TRP A 134 -5.56 9.58 11.40
CA TRP A 134 -4.81 9.92 10.18
C TRP A 134 -4.30 11.37 10.16
N PRO A 135 -3.59 11.83 11.22
CA PRO A 135 -3.24 13.25 11.35
C PRO A 135 -2.27 13.72 10.26
N SER A 136 -1.39 12.85 9.78
CA SER A 136 -0.39 13.15 8.75
C SER A 136 -0.85 12.92 7.32
N VAL A 137 -2.07 12.39 7.11
CA VAL A 137 -2.59 12.12 5.77
C VAL A 137 -3.14 13.42 5.17
N PRO A 138 -2.74 13.79 3.94
CA PRO A 138 -3.29 14.97 3.25
C PRO A 138 -4.83 14.92 3.11
N ASN A 139 -5.49 16.08 3.17
CA ASN A 139 -6.96 16.18 3.14
C ASN A 139 -7.60 15.49 1.92
N ASP A 140 -7.10 15.78 0.71
CA ASP A 140 -7.59 15.14 -0.52
C ASP A 140 -7.46 13.62 -0.44
N ARG A 141 -6.31 13.14 0.05
CA ARG A 141 -6.05 11.71 0.16
C ARG A 141 -6.98 11.02 1.14
N PHE A 142 -7.17 11.63 2.31
CA PHE A 142 -8.10 11.17 3.32
C PHE A 142 -9.52 11.10 2.74
N LYS A 143 -9.99 12.18 2.09
CA LYS A 143 -11.33 12.24 1.49
C LYS A 143 -11.55 11.15 0.45
N ARG A 144 -10.61 10.95 -0.49
CA ARG A 144 -10.73 9.89 -1.51
C ARG A 144 -10.85 8.49 -0.92
N ARG A 145 -10.13 8.22 0.17
CA ARG A 145 -10.20 6.93 0.87
C ARG A 145 -11.56 6.72 1.53
N VAL A 146 -12.10 7.76 2.17
CA VAL A 146 -13.45 7.74 2.77
C VAL A 146 -14.50 7.56 1.68
N ASP A 147 -14.46 8.38 0.64
CA ASP A 147 -15.41 8.34 -0.48
C ASP A 147 -15.41 6.93 -1.14
N PHE A 148 -14.24 6.32 -1.36
CA PHE A 148 -14.13 4.93 -1.84
C PHE A 148 -14.77 3.91 -0.88
N TYR A 149 -14.60 4.10 0.43
CA TYR A 149 -15.14 3.18 1.41
C TYR A 149 -16.67 3.27 1.52
N GLU A 150 -17.20 4.47 1.37
CA GLU A 150 -18.63 4.76 1.47
C GLU A 150 -19.39 4.52 0.17
N SER A 151 -18.72 4.56 -0.99
CA SER A 151 -19.33 4.20 -2.26
C SER A 151 -19.68 2.70 -2.28
N ASN A 152 -20.93 2.37 -2.63
CA ASN A 152 -21.46 1.00 -2.71
C ASN A 152 -20.72 0.13 -3.74
#